data_AF-A0A537SV98-F1
#
_entry.id   AF-A0A537SV98-F1
#
_cell.length_a   1.000
_cell.length_b   1.000
_cell.length_c   1.000
_cell.angle_alpha   90.00
_cell.angle_beta   90.00
_cell.angle_gamma   90.00
#
_symmetry.space_group_name_H-M   'P 1'
#
loop_
_entity.id
_entity.type
_entity.pdbx_description
1 polymer ?
#
loop_
_entity_poly.entity_id
_entity_poly.type
_entity_poly.pdbx_seq_one_letter_code
_entity_poly.pdbx_strand_id
1 'polypeptide(L)'
;MDLLLANKTFDAETTQLLGSTFDATWERAKASDSLPTDKAHLLSVRELLAKFIIAMVQQGEKNPKRLVDDALLRLRIILRHDAVVDGTSKSNKSQNEQVLPDLPPTSAFNLRVNE
;
A
#
# COMPACT_ATOMS: atom_id res chain seq x y z
N MET A 1 34.17 -9.92 8.03
CA MET A 1 33.43 -10.56 6.92
C MET A 1 32.12 -9.80 6.77
N ASP A 2 32.18 -8.61 6.16
CA ASP A 2 31.05 -7.68 6.02
C ASP A 2 30.50 -7.78 4.59
N LEU A 3 29.77 -8.86 4.32
CA LEU A 3 29.17 -9.12 2.99
C LEU A 3 27.66 -8.83 2.96
N LEU A 4 27.14 -8.14 3.97
CA LEU A 4 25.69 -8.00 4.22
C LEU A 4 25.10 -6.66 3.79
N LEU A 5 25.95 -5.71 3.36
CA LEU A 5 25.53 -4.47 2.72
C LEU A 5 25.96 -4.46 1.25
N ALA A 6 25.66 -5.55 0.52
CA ALA A 6 25.58 -5.46 -0.93
C ALA A 6 24.48 -4.42 -1.23
N ASN A 7 24.91 -3.17 -1.39
CA ASN A 7 24.08 -2.08 -1.88
C ASN A 7 23.29 -2.65 -3.06
N LYS A 8 21.97 -2.82 -2.89
CA LYS A 8 21.03 -3.08 -3.98
C LYS A 8 20.90 -1.80 -4.83
N THR A 9 22.01 -1.22 -5.23
CA THR A 9 22.08 -0.21 -6.26
C THR A 9 21.85 -0.93 -7.57
N PHE A 10 20.80 -0.49 -8.27
CA PHE A 10 20.60 -0.90 -9.65
C PHE A 10 21.80 -0.45 -10.48
N ASP A 11 22.22 -1.31 -11.41
CA ASP A 11 23.24 -0.92 -12.39
C ASP A 11 22.73 0.28 -13.23
N ALA A 12 23.64 1.01 -13.88
CA ALA A 12 23.27 2.12 -14.75
C ALA A 12 22.32 1.68 -15.87
N GLU A 13 22.51 0.48 -16.43
CA GLU A 13 21.60 -0.10 -17.42
C GLU A 13 20.21 -0.33 -16.82
N THR A 14 20.15 -0.90 -15.62
CA THR A 14 18.88 -1.19 -14.95
C THR A 14 18.15 0.07 -14.55
N THR A 15 18.87 1.11 -14.12
CA THR A 15 18.30 2.42 -13.79
C THR A 15 17.71 3.10 -15.03
N GLN A 16 18.40 3.02 -16.18
CA GLN A 16 17.87 3.52 -17.45
C GLN A 16 16.64 2.73 -17.91
N LEU A 17 16.66 1.40 -17.77
CA LEU A 17 15.51 0.55 -18.07
C LEU A 17 14.31 0.92 -17.19
N LEU A 18 14.51 1.09 -15.88
CA LEU A 18 13.48 1.50 -14.93
C LEU A 18 12.86 2.85 -15.33
N GLY A 19 13.71 3.84 -15.63
CA GLY A 19 13.27 5.18 -16.05
C GLY A 19 12.48 5.16 -17.36
N SER A 20 13.01 4.48 -18.37
CA SER A 20 12.36 4.37 -19.69
C SER A 20 11.04 3.59 -19.64
N THR A 21 11.02 2.50 -18.88
CA THR A 21 9.79 1.70 -18.65
C THR A 21 8.75 2.52 -17.90
N PHE A 22 9.17 3.25 -16.87
CA PHE A 22 8.28 4.13 -16.10
C PHE A 22 7.64 5.19 -17.00
N ASP A 23 8.44 5.89 -17.81
CA ASP A 23 7.93 6.94 -18.71
C ASP A 23 6.94 6.38 -19.73
N ALA A 24 7.27 5.26 -20.38
CA ALA A 24 6.38 4.58 -21.33
C ALA A 24 5.06 4.11 -20.67
N THR A 25 5.14 3.59 -19.45
CA THR A 25 3.97 3.15 -18.69
C THR A 25 3.10 4.35 -18.31
N TRP A 26 3.71 5.46 -17.91
CA TRP A 26 3.02 6.70 -17.54
C TRP A 26 2.31 7.35 -18.74
N GLU A 27 2.97 7.45 -19.89
CA GLU A 27 2.35 7.95 -21.12
C GLU A 27 1.14 7.11 -21.54
N ARG A 28 1.26 5.78 -21.42
CA ARG A 28 0.17 4.86 -21.77
C ARG A 28 -0.99 4.90 -20.76
N ALA A 29 -0.70 5.15 -19.49
CA ALA A 29 -1.71 5.40 -18.47
C ALA A 29 -2.49 6.70 -18.73
N LYS A 30 -1.79 7.77 -19.15
CA LYS A 30 -2.43 9.03 -19.60
C LYS A 30 -3.29 8.85 -20.83
N ALA A 31 -2.80 8.11 -21.83
CA ALA A 31 -3.56 7.82 -23.04
C ALA A 31 -4.83 7.00 -22.78
N SER A 32 -4.88 6.26 -21.67
CA SER A 32 -6.02 5.40 -21.33
C SER A 32 -7.14 6.14 -20.57
N ASP A 33 -7.00 7.44 -20.30
CA ASP A 33 -7.92 8.30 -19.52
C ASP A 33 -8.33 7.73 -18.14
N SER A 34 -7.66 6.66 -17.70
CA SER A 34 -7.95 5.98 -16.43
C SER A 34 -7.33 6.69 -15.23
N LEU A 35 -6.54 7.73 -15.46
CA LEU A 35 -5.85 8.46 -14.41
C LEU A 35 -6.82 9.44 -13.71
N PRO A 36 -6.80 9.49 -12.37
CA PRO A 36 -7.62 10.43 -11.62
C PRO A 36 -7.21 11.87 -11.95
N THR A 37 -8.18 12.78 -12.05
CA THR A 37 -7.93 14.21 -12.30
C THR A 37 -7.32 14.92 -11.09
N ASP A 38 -7.46 14.33 -9.90
CA ASP A 38 -6.95 14.88 -8.65
C ASP A 38 -5.43 14.74 -8.53
N LYS A 39 -4.75 15.84 -8.19
CA LYS A 39 -3.29 15.90 -8.13
C LYS A 39 -2.71 15.00 -7.04
N ALA A 40 -3.39 14.82 -5.91
CA ALA A 40 -2.92 13.96 -4.82
C ALA A 40 -3.02 12.48 -5.21
N HIS A 41 -4.10 12.10 -5.89
CA HIS A 41 -4.22 10.76 -6.47
C HIS A 41 -3.21 10.51 -7.59
N LEU A 42 -2.93 11.49 -8.46
CA LEU A 42 -1.90 11.35 -9.49
C LEU A 42 -0.51 11.06 -8.90
N LEU A 43 -0.14 11.73 -7.80
CA LEU A 43 1.11 11.43 -7.09
C LEU A 43 1.13 10.01 -6.53
N SER A 44 0.01 9.57 -5.96
CA SER A 44 -0.14 8.22 -5.42
C SER A 44 -0.03 7.13 -6.50
N VAL A 45 -0.67 7.36 -7.65
CA VAL A 45 -0.58 6.48 -8.82
C VAL A 45 0.84 6.43 -9.34
N ARG A 46 1.52 7.58 -9.41
CA ARG A 46 2.92 7.68 -9.83
C ARG A 46 3.84 6.83 -8.94
N GLU A 47 3.66 6.93 -7.62
CA GLU A 47 4.43 6.16 -6.65
C GLU A 47 4.15 4.66 -6.74
N LEU A 48 2.88 4.26 -6.91
CA LEU A 48 2.51 2.86 -7.12
C LEU A 48 3.18 2.27 -8.36
N LEU A 49 3.15 3.01 -9.48
CA LEU A 49 3.75 2.58 -10.74
C LEU A 49 5.25 2.31 -10.57
N ALA A 50 5.96 3.24 -9.92
CA ALA A 50 7.38 3.10 -9.64
C ALA A 50 7.66 1.86 -8.78
N LYS A 51 6.88 1.65 -7.71
CA LYS A 51 7.01 0.47 -6.84
C LYS A 51 6.81 -0.84 -7.59
N PHE A 52 5.82 -0.92 -8.48
CA PHE A 52 5.59 -2.14 -9.27
C PHE A 52 6.72 -2.43 -10.23
N ILE A 53 7.17 -1.42 -10.98
CA ILE A 53 8.25 -1.59 -11.94
C ILE A 53 9.54 -2.02 -11.24
N ILE A 54 9.87 -1.40 -10.10
CA ILE A 54 11.02 -1.77 -9.25
C ILE A 54 10.88 -3.21 -8.75
N ALA A 55 9.71 -3.59 -8.23
CA ALA A 55 9.47 -4.95 -7.71
C ALA A 55 9.62 -6.02 -8.80
N MET A 56 9.11 -5.76 -10.02
CA MET A 56 9.23 -6.71 -11.12
C MET A 56 10.68 -6.85 -11.62
N VAL A 57 11.41 -5.75 -11.72
CA VAL A 57 12.85 -5.78 -12.05
C VAL A 57 13.66 -6.52 -10.98
N GLN A 58 13.31 -6.35 -9.70
CA GLN A 58 13.92 -7.12 -8.61
C GLN A 58 13.60 -8.62 -8.66
N GLN A 59 12.45 -9.00 -9.23
CA GLN A 59 12.10 -10.41 -9.47
C GLN A 59 12.83 -11.02 -10.67
N GLY A 60 13.58 -10.21 -11.44
CA GLY A 60 14.34 -10.66 -12.60
C GLY A 60 13.66 -10.38 -13.94
N GLU A 61 12.48 -9.75 -13.95
CA GLU A 61 11.81 -9.36 -15.19
C GLU A 61 12.52 -8.14 -15.79
N LYS A 62 13.18 -8.35 -16.93
CA LYS A 62 13.91 -7.29 -17.66
C LYS A 62 13.24 -6.90 -18.97
N ASN A 63 12.13 -7.53 -19.33
CA ASN A 63 11.45 -7.25 -20.58
C ASN A 63 10.60 -5.98 -20.43
N PRO A 64 10.97 -4.85 -21.07
CA PRO A 64 10.27 -3.58 -20.90
C PRO A 64 8.79 -3.66 -21.30
N LYS A 65 8.44 -4.46 -22.31
CA LYS A 65 7.04 -4.61 -22.73
C LYS A 65 6.19 -5.28 -21.65
N ARG A 66 6.72 -6.35 -21.04
CA ARG A 66 6.03 -7.06 -19.95
C ARG A 66 5.90 -6.19 -18.72
N LEU A 67 6.96 -5.47 -18.37
CA LEU A 67 6.95 -4.51 -17.26
C LEU A 67 5.87 -3.45 -17.46
N VAL A 68 5.71 -2.89 -18.67
CA VAL A 68 4.66 -1.92 -18.98
C VAL A 68 3.27 -2.55 -18.87
N ASP A 69 3.02 -3.69 -19.52
CA ASP A 69 1.71 -4.34 -19.53
C ASP A 69 1.27 -4.77 -18.12
N ASP A 70 2.15 -5.41 -17.35
CA ASP A 70 1.83 -5.87 -15.99
C ASP A 70 1.65 -4.69 -15.02
N ALA A 71 2.46 -3.62 -15.13
CA ALA A 71 2.29 -2.43 -14.31
C ALA A 71 0.94 -1.74 -14.58
N LEU A 72 0.55 -1.61 -15.85
CA LEU A 72 -0.74 -1.06 -16.24
C LEU A 72 -1.91 -1.92 -15.77
N LEU A 73 -1.79 -3.24 -15.89
CA LEU A 73 -2.82 -4.18 -15.43
C LEU A 73 -3.04 -4.04 -13.92
N ARG A 74 -1.97 -4.03 -13.12
CA ARG A 74 -2.04 -3.84 -11.68
C ARG A 74 -2.62 -2.48 -11.31
N LEU A 75 -2.19 -1.42 -11.99
CA LEU A 75 -2.71 -0.07 -11.77
C LEU A 75 -4.23 -0.03 -12.02
N ARG A 76 -4.70 -0.63 -13.11
CA ARG A 76 -6.12 -0.67 -13.45
C ARG A 76 -6.95 -1.49 -12.46
N ILE A 77 -6.38 -2.53 -11.86
CA ILE A 77 -7.04 -3.30 -10.80
C ILE A 77 -7.23 -2.41 -9.57
N ILE A 78 -6.20 -1.66 -9.17
CA ILE A 78 -6.23 -0.82 -7.96
C ILE A 78 -7.15 0.38 -8.13
N LEU A 79 -7.06 1.10 -9.24
CA LEU A 79 -7.94 2.24 -9.54
C LEU A 79 -9.42 1.86 -9.60
N ARG A 80 -9.73 0.63 -10.07
CA ARG A 80 -11.12 0.11 -10.01
C ARG A 80 -11.55 -0.28 -8.60
N HIS A 81 -10.60 -0.58 -7.72
CA HIS A 81 -10.88 -0.98 -6.35
C HIS A 81 -11.05 0.22 -5.42
N ASP A 82 -10.35 1.33 -5.66
CA ASP A 82 -10.55 2.61 -4.95
C ASP A 82 -11.94 3.20 -5.15
N ALA A 83 -12.65 2.85 -6.24
CA ALA A 83 -14.04 3.24 -6.45
C ALA A 83 -15.03 2.57 -5.46
N VAL A 84 -14.61 1.55 -4.71
CA VAL A 84 -15.47 0.77 -3.78
C VAL A 84 -15.12 1.00 -2.31
N VAL A 85 -14.00 1.66 -1.97
CA VAL A 85 -13.57 1.82 -0.57
C VAL A 85 -13.63 3.28 -0.11
N ASP A 86 -14.81 3.89 -0.25
CA ASP A 86 -15.24 5.08 0.52
C ASP A 86 -15.71 4.69 1.94
N GLY A 87 -14.94 3.89 2.68
CA GLY A 87 -15.46 3.47 3.98
C GLY A 87 -14.62 2.53 4.80
N THR A 88 -13.38 2.87 5.13
CA THR A 88 -12.77 2.32 6.36
C THR A 88 -11.82 3.31 7.01
N SER A 89 -12.39 4.43 7.48
CA SER A 89 -11.79 5.15 8.61
C SER A 89 -12.73 5.01 9.81
N LYS A 90 -12.44 4.05 10.71
CA LYS A 90 -12.56 4.25 12.16
C LYS A 90 -12.07 3.06 13.00
N SER A 91 -11.27 3.43 13.99
CA SER A 91 -11.07 2.81 15.30
C SER A 91 -10.15 1.58 15.41
N ASN A 92 -8.87 1.90 15.38
CA ASN A 92 -7.86 1.28 16.23
C ASN A 92 -8.37 0.95 17.65
N LYS A 93 -8.28 -0.35 17.93
CA LYS A 93 -8.38 -1.03 19.22
C LYS A 93 -7.26 -0.54 20.14
N SER A 94 -7.61 0.09 21.26
CA SER A 94 -6.71 0.31 22.39
C SER A 94 -7.52 0.19 23.67
N GLN A 95 -7.68 -1.05 24.13
CA GLN A 95 -8.01 -1.36 25.51
C GLN A 95 -6.99 -2.39 25.96
N ASN A 96 -5.84 -1.85 26.34
CA ASN A 96 -4.71 -2.58 26.90
C ASN A 96 -4.59 -2.12 28.36
N GLU A 97 -5.44 -2.64 29.25
CA GLU A 97 -5.16 -2.65 30.68
C GLU A 97 -5.37 -4.07 31.19
N GLN A 98 -4.29 -4.84 31.15
CA GLN A 98 -4.14 -6.01 32.01
C GLN A 98 -3.66 -5.53 33.38
N VAL A 99 -4.50 -5.65 34.41
CA VAL A 99 -4.06 -5.87 35.80
C VAL A 99 -5.09 -6.79 36.48
N LEU A 100 -4.67 -8.00 36.84
CA LEU A 100 -5.29 -8.92 37.80
C LEU A 100 -4.14 -9.35 38.73
N PRO A 101 -4.24 -9.47 40.08
CA PRO A 101 -5.32 -10.03 40.92
C PRO A 101 -5.73 -9.09 42.09
N ASP A 102 -6.76 -9.27 42.92
CA ASP A 102 -7.13 -10.39 43.80
C ASP A 102 -8.54 -10.07 44.35
N LEU A 103 -9.38 -11.09 44.62
CA LEU A 103 -10.75 -10.92 45.11
C LEU A 103 -10.75 -10.38 46.58
N PRO A 104 -11.79 -9.66 47.02
CA PRO A 104 -12.83 -10.40 47.73
C PRO A 104 -14.26 -10.03 47.32
N PRO A 105 -15.23 -10.95 47.44
CA PRO A 105 -16.63 -10.66 47.18
C PRO A 105 -17.20 -10.02 48.43
N THR A 106 -17.96 -8.92 48.34
CA THR A 106 -19.06 -8.57 49.27
C THR A 106 -19.64 -7.20 48.90
N SER A 107 -20.96 -7.08 49.07
CA SER A 107 -21.77 -5.86 49.10
C SER A 107 -22.27 -5.29 47.78
N ALA A 108 -23.07 -6.10 47.08
CA ALA A 108 -24.23 -5.54 46.37
C ALA A 108 -25.34 -5.30 47.41
N PHE A 109 -25.56 -4.02 47.73
CA PHE A 109 -26.63 -3.52 48.59
C PHE A 109 -28.01 -3.97 48.05
N ASN A 110 -28.73 -4.75 48.86
CA ASN A 110 -30.19 -4.84 48.77
C ASN A 110 -30.77 -3.66 49.57
N LEU A 111 -31.46 -2.72 48.92
CA LEU A 111 -32.68 -2.17 49.51
C LEU A 111 -33.62 -1.64 48.44
N ARG A 112 -34.61 -2.48 48.14
CA ARG A 112 -35.91 -2.06 47.64
C ARG A 112 -36.63 -1.33 48.77
N VAL A 113 -37.03 -0.08 48.52
CA VAL A 113 -38.06 0.59 49.31
C VAL A 113 -39.11 1.05 48.33
N ASN A 114 -40.29 0.43 48.43
CA ASN A 114 -41.53 0.94 47.86
C ASN A 114 -42.09 1.91 48.90
N GLU A 115 -42.44 3.13 48.49
CA GLU A 115 -43.53 3.93 49.08
C GLU A 115 -44.32 4.57 47.94
#